data_AF-A0A151RIQ0-F1
#
_entry.id   AF-A0A151RIQ0-F1
#
_cell.length_a   1.000
_cell.length_b   1.000
_cell.length_c   1.000
_cell.angle_alpha   90.00
_cell.angle_beta   90.00
_cell.angle_gamma   90.00
#
_symmetry.space_group_name_H-M   'P 1'
#
loop_
_entity.id
_entity.type
_entity.pdbx_description
1 polymer ?
#
loop_
_entity_poly.entity_id
_entity_poly.type
_entity_poly.pdbx_seq_one_letter_code
_entity_poly.pdbx_strand_id
1 'polypeptide(L)'
;WIIDLGASNHIAGNDSMFSSMSPLKSPHLIILVDGSKIAPKGIGQVSLSPFLNLNFVLLVPNCPFNLIFLSQLSKFLNCSITFNAKSCVI
;
A
#
# COMPACT_ATOMS: atom_id res chain seq x y z
N TRP A 1 8.94 -3.65 -0.33
CA TRP A 1 7.92 -2.64 -0.63
C TRP A 1 8.44 -1.78 -1.75
N ILE A 2 7.59 -1.51 -2.74
CA ILE A 2 7.88 -0.63 -3.87
C ILE A 2 7.13 0.66 -3.62
N ILE A 3 7.82 1.80 -3.69
CA ILE A 3 7.18 3.12 -3.64
C ILE A 3 6.78 3.47 -5.07
N ASP A 4 5.49 3.71 -5.29
CA ASP A 4 4.93 3.89 -6.61
C ASP A 4 4.06 5.16 -6.68
N LEU A 5 4.42 6.03 -7.63
CA LEU A 5 3.66 7.24 -7.97
C LEU A 5 2.41 6.93 -8.80
N GLY A 6 2.42 5.81 -9.55
CA GLY A 6 1.31 5.37 -10.38
C GLY A 6 0.29 4.49 -9.65
N ALA A 7 0.61 4.05 -8.42
CA ALA A 7 -0.34 3.34 -7.58
C ALA A 7 -1.44 4.29 -7.07
N SER A 8 -2.63 3.73 -6.80
CA SER A 8 -3.76 4.46 -6.19
C SER A 8 -4.03 4.05 -4.74
N ASN A 9 -3.42 2.94 -4.28
CA ASN A 9 -3.64 2.35 -2.98
C ASN A 9 -2.35 1.70 -2.45
N HIS A 10 -2.20 1.63 -1.12
CA HIS A 10 -1.25 0.71 -0.52
C HIS A 10 -1.73 -0.73 -0.73
N ILE A 11 -0.85 -1.62 -1.16
CA ILE A 11 -1.17 -3.03 -1.43
C ILE A 11 -0.16 -3.93 -0.72
N ALA A 12 -0.63 -5.01 -0.11
CA ALA A 12 0.23 -6.07 0.40
C ALA A 12 -0.32 -7.45 0.00
N GLY A 13 0.61 -8.37 -0.33
CA GLY A 13 0.29 -9.73 -0.75
C GLY A 13 0.14 -10.74 0.38
N ASN A 14 0.65 -10.41 1.57
CA ASN A 14 0.76 -11.31 2.71
C ASN A 14 -0.02 -10.78 3.92
N ASP A 15 -0.95 -11.59 4.44
CA ASP A 15 -1.80 -11.26 5.58
C ASP A 15 -1.03 -11.20 6.90
N SER A 16 0.07 -11.95 7.03
CA SER A 16 0.91 -11.94 8.23
C SER A 16 1.60 -10.59 8.50
N MET A 17 1.58 -9.67 7.54
CA MET A 17 2.18 -8.33 7.67
C MET A 17 1.24 -7.34 8.37
N PHE A 18 -0.04 -7.68 8.53
CA PHE A 18 -1.04 -6.77 9.05
C PHE A 18 -1.10 -6.84 10.57
N SER A 19 -1.02 -5.67 11.22
CA SER A 19 -1.27 -5.54 12.66
C SER A 19 -2.76 -5.54 12.99
N SER A 20 -3.58 -5.14 12.03
CA SER A 20 -5.04 -5.16 12.12
C SER A 20 -5.65 -5.29 10.72
N MET A 21 -6.82 -5.91 10.64
CA MET A 21 -7.59 -6.03 9.41
C MET A 21 -9.08 -5.86 9.68
N SER A 22 -9.76 -5.33 8.68
CA SER A 22 -11.21 -5.17 8.66
C SER A 22 -11.74 -5.52 7.26
N PRO A 23 -12.99 -6.01 7.16
CA PRO A 23 -13.62 -6.19 5.86
C PRO A 23 -13.82 -4.85 5.17
N LEU A 24 -13.82 -4.84 3.84
CA LEU A 24 -14.19 -3.66 3.05
C LEU A 24 -15.67 -3.36 3.25
N LYS A 25 -16.01 -2.08 3.47
CA LYS A 25 -17.39 -1.61 3.69
C LYS A 25 -18.26 -1.67 2.43
N SER A 26 -17.64 -1.70 1.26
CA SER A 26 -18.30 -1.76 -0.04
C SER A 26 -17.44 -2.57 -1.02
N PRO A 27 -18.04 -3.09 -2.12
CA PRO A 27 -17.26 -3.74 -3.17
C PRO A 27 -16.20 -2.77 -3.69
N HIS A 28 -14.93 -3.11 -3.47
CA HIS A 28 -13.79 -2.35 -3.96
C HIS A 28 -13.06 -3.24 -4.95
N LEU A 29 -12.92 -2.77 -6.18
CA LEU A 29 -12.12 -3.43 -7.21
C LEU A 29 -10.91 -2.55 -7.50
N ILE A 30 -9.74 -3.16 -7.50
CA ILE A 30 -8.52 -2.53 -8.00
C ILE A 30 -8.20 -3.08 -9.39
N ILE A 31 -7.54 -2.26 -10.19
CA ILE A 31 -7.04 -2.63 -11.51
C ILE A 31 -5.54 -2.81 -11.39
N LEU A 32 -5.05 -3.99 -11.72
CA LEU A 32 -3.62 -4.26 -11.80
C LEU A 32 -3.03 -3.74 -13.12
N VAL A 33 -1.70 -3.69 -13.20
CA VAL A 33 -0.97 -3.20 -14.39
C VAL A 33 -1.25 -4.02 -15.65
N ASP A 34 -1.63 -5.29 -15.49
CA ASP A 34 -2.04 -6.18 -16.59
C ASP A 34 -3.50 -5.98 -17.03
N GLY A 35 -4.21 -5.02 -16.41
CA GLY A 35 -5.61 -4.72 -16.67
C GLY A 35 -6.60 -5.63 -15.94
N SER A 36 -6.13 -6.64 -15.21
CA SER A 36 -7.01 -7.51 -14.41
C SER A 36 -7.66 -6.74 -13.26
N LYS A 37 -8.91 -7.11 -12.94
CA LYS A 37 -9.66 -6.53 -11.82
C LYS A 37 -9.68 -7.52 -10.67
N ILE A 38 -9.26 -7.06 -9.49
CA ILE A 38 -9.21 -7.90 -8.29
C ILE A 38 -9.98 -7.23 -7.15
N ALA A 39 -10.73 -8.04 -6.41
CA ALA A 39 -11.33 -7.66 -5.14
C ALA A 39 -10.33 -7.95 -4.00
N PRO A 40 -9.87 -6.93 -3.25
CA PRO A 40 -9.05 -7.17 -2.07
C PRO A 40 -9.83 -7.95 -1.01
N LYS A 41 -9.13 -8.80 -0.26
CA LYS A 41 -9.71 -9.61 0.82
C LYS A 41 -10.13 -8.75 2.02
N GLY A 42 -9.46 -7.62 2.22
CA GLY A 42 -9.72 -6.70 3.33
C GLY A 42 -8.84 -5.47 3.28
N ILE A 43 -9.02 -4.60 4.27
CA ILE A 43 -8.25 -3.38 4.45
C ILE A 43 -7.74 -3.31 5.90
N GLY A 44 -6.50 -2.86 6.07
CA GLY A 44 -5.88 -2.87 7.37
C GLY A 44 -4.67 -1.97 7.51
N GLN A 45 -3.94 -2.18 8.58
CA GLN A 45 -2.71 -1.45 8.91
C GLN A 45 -1.51 -2.38 8.81
N VAL A 46 -0.40 -1.87 8.27
CA VAL A 46 0.89 -2.58 8.21
C VAL A 46 1.98 -1.70 8.81
N SER A 47 2.75 -2.27 9.74
CA SER A 47 3.92 -1.59 10.32
C SER A 47 5.17 -1.95 9.53
N LEU A 48 5.82 -0.96 8.92
CA LEU A 48 7.09 -1.14 8.21
C LEU A 48 8.29 -0.97 9.12
N SER A 49 8.13 -0.11 10.13
CA SER A 49 9.10 0.15 11.19
C SER A 49 8.37 0.73 12.41
N PRO A 50 9.05 0.86 13.56
CA PRO A 50 8.46 1.50 14.75
C PRO A 50 7.95 2.92 14.50
N PHE A 51 8.45 3.61 13.47
CA PHE A 51 8.12 5.00 13.14
C PHE A 51 7.26 5.14 11.87
N LEU A 52 7.02 4.04 11.14
CA LEU A 52 6.35 4.08 9.85
C LEU A 52 5.24 3.03 9.78
N ASN A 53 4.01 3.50 9.95
CA ASN A 53 2.80 2.69 9.83
C ASN A 53 2.01 3.12 8.59
N LEU A 54 1.70 2.15 7.73
CA LEU A 54 0.81 2.35 6.60
C LEU A 54 -0.62 2.03 7.04
N ASN A 55 -1.51 2.99 6.84
CA ASN A 55 -2.94 2.81 7.03
C ASN A 55 -3.62 2.55 5.70
N PHE A 56 -4.83 1.98 5.74
CA PHE A 56 -5.65 1.73 4.55
C PHE A 56 -4.97 0.82 3.50
N VAL A 57 -4.18 -0.14 3.95
CA VAL A 57 -3.51 -1.12 3.09
C VAL A 57 -4.50 -2.18 2.65
N LEU A 58 -4.60 -2.41 1.34
CA LEU A 58 -5.43 -3.44 0.75
C LEU A 58 -4.67 -4.78 0.75
N LEU A 59 -5.28 -5.82 1.32
CA LEU A 59 -4.77 -7.18 1.21
C LEU A 59 -5.21 -7.78 -0.12
N VAL A 60 -4.24 -8.03 -1.00
CA VAL A 60 -4.45 -8.64 -2.32
C VAL A 60 -3.64 -9.94 -2.35
N PRO A 61 -4.24 -11.09 -1.96
CA PRO A 61 -3.52 -12.34 -1.85
C PRO A 61 -2.77 -12.69 -3.14
N ASN A 62 -1.56 -13.23 -3.01
CA ASN A 62 -0.68 -13.60 -4.13
C ASN A 62 -0.26 -12.44 -5.03
N CYS A 63 -0.46 -11.18 -4.63
CA CYS A 63 0.16 -10.06 -5.32
C CYS A 63 1.69 -10.19 -5.21
N PRO A 64 2.43 -10.17 -6.33
CA PRO A 64 3.87 -10.43 -6.33
C PRO A 64 4.68 -9.32 -5.63
N PHE A 65 4.09 -8.14 -5.43
CA PHE A 65 4.76 -7.00 -4.84
C PHE A 65 3.86 -6.27 -3.84
N ASN A 66 4.47 -5.77 -2.77
CA ASN A 66 3.81 -4.83 -1.85
C ASN A 66 4.06 -3.40 -2.33
N LEU A 67 3.00 -2.62 -2.51
CA LEU A 67 3.05 -1.26 -3.05
C LEU A 67 2.75 -0.21 -1.98
N ILE A 68 3.52 0.87 -2.01
CA ILE A 68 3.27 2.09 -1.25
C ILE A 68 2.76 3.14 -2.21
N PHE A 69 1.50 3.54 -2.06
CA PHE A 69 0.96 4.69 -2.76
C PHE A 69 1.60 5.97 -2.21
N LEU A 70 2.49 6.56 -3.01
CA LEU A 70 3.34 7.67 -2.58
C LEU A 70 2.52 8.89 -2.14
N SER A 71 1.51 9.28 -2.93
CA SER A 71 0.74 10.50 -2.64
C SER A 71 -0.09 10.38 -1.36
N GLN A 72 -0.51 9.17 -0.97
CA GLN A 72 -1.16 8.95 0.31
C GLN A 72 -0.15 9.01 1.45
N LEU A 73 1.04 8.41 1.26
CA LEU A 73 2.09 8.41 2.27
C LEU A 73 2.57 9.83 2.61
N SER A 74 2.89 10.64 1.60
CA SER A 74 3.37 12.02 1.81
C SER A 74 2.34 12.89 2.52
N LYS A 75 1.06 12.75 2.16
CA LYS A 75 -0.04 13.45 2.84
C LYS A 75 -0.23 12.98 4.28
N PHE A 76 -0.12 11.68 4.53
CA PHE A 76 -0.28 11.11 5.86
C PHE A 76 0.85 11.55 6.81
N LEU A 77 2.09 11.54 6.33
CA LEU A 77 3.26 11.97 7.11
C LEU A 77 3.46 13.49 7.12
N ASN A 78 2.69 14.22 6.32
CA ASN A 78 2.87 15.66 6.07
C ASN A 78 4.32 15.99 5.68
N CYS A 79 4.89 15.21 4.76
CA CYS A 79 6.30 15.32 4.35
C CYS A 79 6.47 15.43 2.83
N SER A 80 7.66 15.87 2.42
CA SER A 80 8.11 15.83 1.03
C SER A 80 8.95 14.59 0.79
N ILE A 81 8.67 13.87 -0.30
CA ILE A 81 9.47 12.71 -0.70
C ILE A 81 10.40 13.15 -1.83
N THR A 82 11.70 12.93 -1.64
CA THR A 82 12.74 13.31 -2.61
C THR A 82 13.49 12.07 -3.10
N PHE A 83 13.66 11.98 -4.42
CA PHE A 83 14.39 10.90 -5.08
C PHE A 83 15.69 11.42 -5.68
N ASN A 84 16.74 10.63 -5.55
CA ASN A 84 17.97 10.76 -6.34
C ASN A 84 18.37 9.39 -6.91
N ALA A 85 19.45 9.35 -7.68
CA ALA A 85 19.91 8.11 -8.33
C ALA A 85 20.26 6.95 -7.37
N LYS A 86 20.43 7.22 -6.07
CA LYS A 86 20.87 6.25 -5.05
C LYS A 86 19.82 5.99 -3.98
N SER A 87 18.95 6.95 -3.68
CA SER A 87 18.04 6.86 -2.54
C SER A 87 16.72 7.60 -2.74
N CYS A 88 15.73 7.14 -1.97
CA CYS A 88 14.49 7.83 -1.67
C CYS A 88 14.55 8.30 -0.21
N VAL A 89 14.27 9.58 0.03
CA VAL A 89 14.19 10.17 1.37
C VAL A 89 12.75 10.67 1.57
N ILE A 90 12.17 10.30 2.70
CA ILE A 90 10.77 10.57 3.10
C ILE A 90 10.80 11.42 4.36
#